data_AF-A0A8C3C5I1-F1
#
_entry.id   AF-A0A8C3C5I1-F1
#
_cell.length_a   1.000
_cell.length_b   1.000
_cell.length_c   1.000
_cell.angle_alpha   90.00
_cell.angle_beta   90.00
_cell.angle_gamma   90.00
#
_symmetry.space_group_name_H-M   'P 1'
#
loop_
_entity.id
_entity.type
_entity.pdbx_description
1 polymer ?
#
loop_
_entity_poly.entity_id
_entity_poly.type
_entity_poly.pdbx_seq_one_letter_code
_entity_poly.pdbx_strand_id
1 'polypeptide(L)'
;MTSSMVALGKQLNEIGKHVSGTRGRGLDGLVHDIQPGDCVYVKSLAEKTLKPQWEGPFQVFLTSFTTIRIKEQNAWVHHNRVEKAPRTPWKVTQVLTRPQE
;
A
#
# COMPACT_ATOMS: atom_id res chain seq x y z
N MET A 1 -19.58 32.96 37.63
CA MET A 1 -18.96 32.94 36.28
C MET A 1 -18.01 31.76 36.03
N THR A 2 -17.57 31.00 37.04
CA THR A 2 -16.65 29.86 36.87
C THR A 2 -17.33 28.51 36.56
N SER A 3 -18.62 28.37 36.87
CA SER A 3 -19.38 27.11 36.71
C SER A 3 -19.38 26.59 35.27
N SER A 4 -19.55 27.48 34.29
CA SER A 4 -19.58 27.09 32.88
C SER A 4 -18.24 26.56 32.37
N MET A 5 -17.12 27.14 32.83
CA MET A 5 -15.78 26.68 32.43
C MET A 5 -15.47 25.29 32.98
N VAL A 6 -15.90 25.02 34.22
CA VAL A 6 -15.75 23.70 34.84
C VAL A 6 -16.62 22.65 34.15
N ALA A 7 -17.86 23.00 33.79
CA ALA A 7 -18.77 22.11 33.08
C ALA A 7 -18.23 21.75 31.67
N LEU A 8 -17.72 22.74 30.94
CA LEU A 8 -17.12 22.53 29.62
C LEU A 8 -15.86 21.65 29.70
N GLY A 9 -14.98 21.88 30.69
CA GLY A 9 -13.78 21.06 30.88
C GLY A 9 -14.11 19.59 31.18
N LYS A 10 -15.15 19.33 31.99
CA LYS A 10 -15.64 17.97 32.23
C LYS A 10 -16.17 17.32 30.96
N GLN A 11 -16.98 18.05 30.18
CA GLN A 11 -17.55 17.54 28.95
C GLN A 11 -16.49 17.20 27.90
N LEU A 12 -15.47 18.05 27.74
CA LEU A 12 -14.34 17.79 26.84
C LEU A 12 -13.53 16.56 27.28
N ASN A 13 -13.35 16.36 28.58
CA ASN A 13 -12.65 15.19 29.10
C ASN A 13 -13.41 13.88 28.84
N GLU A 14 -14.73 13.87 29.01
CA GLU A 14 -15.56 12.71 28.67
C GLU A 14 -15.50 12.36 27.18
N ILE A 15 -15.50 13.36 26.31
CA ILE A 15 -15.32 13.14 24.86
C ILE A 15 -13.94 12.58 24.56
N GLY A 16 -12.89 13.11 25.19
CA GLY A 16 -11.51 12.67 25.00
C GLY A 16 -11.27 11.20 25.34
N LYS A 17 -11.95 10.68 26.39
CA LYS A 17 -11.87 9.26 26.78
C LYS A 17 -12.37 8.33 25.68
N HIS A 18 -13.45 8.71 24.99
CA HIS A 18 -14.04 7.89 23.93
C HIS A 18 -13.23 7.96 22.63
N VAL A 19 -12.66 9.14 22.32
CA VAL A 19 -11.83 9.35 21.11
C VAL A 19 -10.45 8.69 21.23
N SER A 20 -9.90 8.57 22.43
CA SER A 20 -8.57 7.97 22.64
C SER A 20 -8.52 6.48 22.25
N GLY A 21 -9.64 5.76 22.39
CA GLY A 21 -9.75 4.35 22.00
C GLY A 21 -10.07 4.12 20.52
N THR A 22 -10.50 5.16 19.78
CA THR A 22 -10.80 5.06 18.34
C THR A 22 -9.63 5.47 17.46
N ARG A 23 -8.55 6.02 18.05
CA ARG A 23 -7.31 6.23 17.32
C ARG A 23 -6.82 4.86 16.86
N GLY A 24 -6.87 4.63 15.55
CA GLY A 24 -6.44 3.37 14.94
C GLY A 24 -5.10 3.00 15.55
N ARG A 25 -5.03 1.76 16.09
CA ARG A 25 -3.79 1.14 16.57
C ARG A 25 -2.70 1.56 15.60
N GLY A 26 -1.66 2.21 16.12
CA GLY A 26 -0.66 2.90 15.31
C GLY A 26 -0.18 1.99 14.19
N LEU A 27 0.23 2.60 13.08
CA LEU A 27 0.96 1.92 12.01
C LEU A 27 2.33 1.52 12.58
N ASP A 28 2.35 0.59 13.54
CA ASP A 28 3.50 0.23 14.38
C ASP A 28 4.56 -0.52 13.56
N GLY A 29 4.26 -0.81 12.29
CA GLY A 29 5.18 -1.41 11.33
C GLY A 29 4.75 -1.14 9.89
N LEU A 30 5.71 -1.29 8.99
CA LEU A 30 5.47 -1.29 7.54
C LEU A 30 4.49 -2.42 7.21
N VAL A 31 3.38 -2.09 6.55
CA VAL A 31 2.34 -3.08 6.19
C VAL A 31 2.80 -3.92 4.98
N HIS A 32 3.92 -3.57 4.36
CA HIS A 32 4.51 -4.25 3.22
C HIS A 32 6.02 -4.40 3.34
N ASP A 33 6.57 -5.46 2.74
CA ASP A 33 8.01 -5.70 2.65
C ASP A 33 8.67 -5.00 1.44
N ILE A 34 8.01 -4.04 0.80
CA ILE A 34 8.59 -3.33 -0.35
C ILE A 34 9.68 -2.36 0.12
N GLN A 35 10.85 -2.40 -0.52
CA GLN A 35 11.98 -1.51 -0.24
C GLN A 35 12.28 -0.61 -1.45
N PRO A 36 12.90 0.56 -1.25
CA PRO A 36 13.45 1.36 -2.33
C PRO A 36 14.41 0.53 -3.21
N GLY A 37 14.25 0.65 -4.53
CA GLY A 37 15.03 -0.12 -5.50
C GLY A 37 14.39 -1.43 -5.97
N ASP A 38 13.37 -1.96 -5.27
CA ASP A 38 12.57 -3.07 -5.79
C ASP A 38 11.77 -2.65 -7.03
N CYS A 39 11.48 -3.62 -7.91
CA CYS A 39 10.57 -3.44 -9.03
C CYS A 39 9.16 -3.89 -8.62
N VAL A 40 8.14 -3.11 -8.96
CA VAL A 40 6.75 -3.39 -8.59
C VAL A 40 5.78 -3.16 -9.75
N TYR A 41 4.70 -3.93 -9.79
CA TYR A 41 3.54 -3.65 -10.63
C TYR A 41 2.54 -2.79 -9.87
N VAL A 42 1.89 -1.85 -10.56
CA VAL A 42 0.86 -0.97 -10.00
C VAL A 42 -0.47 -1.25 -10.65
N LYS A 43 -1.50 -1.47 -9.83
CA LYS A 43 -2.87 -1.69 -10.30
C LYS A 43 -3.49 -0.36 -10.74
N SER A 44 -3.86 -0.26 -12.01
CA SER A 44 -4.61 0.85 -12.62
C SER A 44 -5.97 1.05 -11.95
N LEU A 45 -6.42 2.31 -11.83
CA LEU A 45 -7.76 2.63 -11.29
C LEU A 45 -8.85 2.50 -12.37
N ALA A 46 -8.49 2.63 -13.64
CA ALA A 46 -9.44 2.60 -14.72
C ALA A 46 -10.03 1.20 -14.89
N GLU A 47 -11.36 1.11 -14.88
CA GLU A 47 -12.09 -0.09 -15.31
C GLU A 47 -11.89 -0.27 -16.82
N LYS A 48 -10.81 -0.95 -17.18
CA LYS A 48 -10.54 -1.34 -18.57
C LYS A 48 -11.11 -2.73 -18.79
N THR A 49 -12.21 -2.82 -19.53
CA THR A 49 -12.77 -4.08 -20.01
C THR A 49 -11.69 -4.85 -20.78
N LEU A 50 -11.31 -6.04 -20.28
CA LEU A 50 -10.44 -7.04 -20.94
C LEU A 50 -8.93 -6.72 -21.06
N LYS A 51 -8.38 -5.72 -20.35
CA LYS A 51 -6.92 -5.49 -20.31
C LYS A 51 -6.34 -5.82 -18.93
N PRO A 52 -5.07 -6.30 -18.85
CA PRO A 52 -4.40 -6.46 -17.58
C PRO A 52 -4.39 -5.12 -16.84
N GLN A 53 -4.86 -5.14 -15.59
CA GLN A 53 -4.96 -3.94 -14.76
C GLN A 53 -3.62 -3.56 -14.15
N TRP A 54 -2.59 -4.40 -14.27
CA TRP A 54 -1.26 -4.16 -13.74
C TRP A 54 -0.39 -3.44 -14.77
N GLU A 55 0.20 -2.32 -14.35
CA GLU A 55 1.12 -1.50 -15.12
C GLU A 55 2.54 -1.65 -14.53
N GLY A 56 3.57 -1.53 -15.37
CA GLY A 56 4.97 -1.68 -14.93
C GLY A 56 5.57 -3.04 -15.31
N PRO A 57 6.82 -3.31 -14.94
CA PRO A 57 7.41 -3.03 -13.63
C PRO A 57 8.01 -1.63 -13.48
N PHE A 58 7.76 -1.01 -12.32
CA PHE A 58 8.28 0.29 -11.93
C PHE A 58 9.27 0.18 -10.79
N GLN A 59 10.35 0.95 -10.84
CA GLN A 59 11.30 0.98 -9.72
C GLN A 59 10.76 1.83 -8.57
N VAL A 60 10.81 1.29 -7.35
CA VAL A 60 10.40 1.99 -6.14
C VAL A 60 11.43 3.03 -5.75
N PHE A 61 10.97 4.26 -5.50
CA PHE A 61 11.80 5.38 -5.06
C PHE A 61 11.71 5.60 -3.54
N LEU A 62 10.50 5.61 -2.98
CA LEU A 62 10.28 5.78 -1.53
C LEU A 62 9.18 4.84 -1.04
N THR A 63 9.31 4.44 0.22
CA THR A 63 8.38 3.55 0.92
C THR A 63 7.97 4.19 2.24
N SER A 64 6.66 4.36 2.44
CA SER A 64 6.05 4.75 3.70
C SER A 64 5.34 3.54 4.31
N PHE A 65 4.61 3.71 5.41
CA PHE A 65 3.95 2.63 6.13
C PHE A 65 2.93 1.84 5.29
N THR A 66 2.15 2.55 4.46
CA THR A 66 1.07 1.97 3.66
C THR A 66 1.10 2.40 2.19
N THR A 67 2.03 3.28 1.83
CA THR A 67 2.11 3.88 0.49
C THR A 67 3.53 3.81 -0.06
N ILE A 68 3.60 3.62 -1.38
CA ILE A 68 4.84 3.49 -2.15
C ILE A 68 4.86 4.58 -3.21
N ARG A 69 6.00 5.24 -3.38
CA ARG A 69 6.25 6.17 -4.47
C ARG A 69 7.20 5.53 -5.46
N ILE A 70 6.77 5.42 -6.71
CA ILE A 70 7.58 4.90 -7.80
C ILE A 70 8.41 6.02 -8.45
N LYS A 71 9.51 5.66 -9.10
CA LYS A 71 10.45 6.64 -9.68
C LYS A 71 9.86 7.39 -10.89
N GLU A 72 9.03 6.69 -11.66
CA GLU A 72 8.46 7.19 -12.92
C GLU A 72 7.21 8.06 -12.70
N GLN A 73 6.60 8.01 -11.52
CA GLN A 73 5.40 8.78 -11.21
C GLN A 73 5.54 9.46 -9.85
N ASN A 74 5.22 10.75 -9.78
CA ASN A 74 5.27 11.50 -8.52
C ASN A 74 4.10 11.17 -7.56
N ALA A 75 3.29 10.16 -7.87
CA ALA A 75 2.13 9.77 -7.10
C ALA A 75 2.50 8.74 -6.01
N TRP A 76 1.78 8.79 -4.90
CA TRP A 76 1.82 7.77 -3.85
C TRP A 76 0.75 6.71 -4.13
N VAL A 77 1.16 5.45 -4.21
CA VAL A 77 0.27 4.30 -4.45
C VAL A 77 0.13 3.52 -3.15
N HIS A 78 -1.12 3.23 -2.75
CA HIS A 78 -1.37 2.39 -1.57
C HIS A 78 -0.95 0.94 -1.82
N HIS A 79 -0.36 0.27 -0.82
CA HIS A 79 0.22 -1.07 -0.93
C HIS A 79 -0.73 -2.15 -1.46
N ASN A 80 -2.04 -2.08 -1.15
CA ASN A 80 -3.04 -3.00 -1.73
C ASN A 80 -3.13 -2.97 -3.27
N ARG A 81 -2.53 -1.96 -3.91
CA ARG A 81 -2.50 -1.79 -5.37
C ARG A 81 -1.10 -2.01 -5.94
N VAL A 82 -0.19 -2.56 -5.15
CA VAL A 82 1.21 -2.76 -5.54
C VAL A 82 1.58 -4.23 -5.33
N GLU A 83 2.23 -4.81 -6.33
CA GLU A 83 2.73 -6.19 -6.27
C GLU A 83 4.22 -6.23 -6.62
N LYS A 84 5.04 -6.97 -5.87
CA LYS A 84 6.47 -7.09 -6.17
C LYS A 84 6.68 -7.83 -7.48
N ALA A 85 7.48 -7.26 -8.37
CA ALA A 85 7.88 -7.92 -9.60
C ALA A 85 8.99 -8.95 -9.30
N PRO A 86 8.96 -10.12 -9.94
CA PRO A 86 10.02 -11.11 -9.79
C PRO A 86 11.35 -10.57 -10.36
N ARG A 87 12.44 -10.78 -9.63
CA ARG A 87 13.79 -10.35 -10.06
C ARG A 87 14.32 -11.14 -11.25
N THR A 88 13.78 -12.33 -11.50
CA THR A 88 14.13 -13.18 -12.65
C THR A 88 12.98 -13.21 -13.64
N PRO A 89 13.22 -12.99 -14.96
CA PRO A 89 12.21 -13.30 -15.96
C PRO A 89 11.88 -14.79 -15.84
N TRP A 90 10.60 -15.12 -15.80
CA TRP A 90 10.12 -16.50 -15.82
C TRP A 90 10.70 -17.16 -17.08
N LYS A 91 11.58 -18.15 -16.90
CA LYS A 91 12.06 -18.95 -18.02
C LYS A 91 10.96 -19.94 -18.39
N VAL A 92 10.35 -19.76 -19.56
CA VAL A 92 9.54 -20.81 -20.17
C VAL A 92 10.46 -21.97 -20.49
N THR A 93 10.44 -23.00 -19.66
CA THR A 93 11.01 -24.27 -20.06
C THR A 93 10.03 -24.87 -21.06
N GLN A 94 10.30 -24.66 -22.35
CA GLN A 94 9.65 -25.45 -23.40
C GLN A 94 10.07 -26.90 -23.15
N VAL A 95 9.21 -27.68 -22.49
CA VAL A 95 9.41 -29.12 -22.38
C VAL A 95 9.28 -29.65 -23.79
N LEU A 96 10.42 -29.91 -24.43
CA LEU A 96 10.46 -30.55 -25.74
C LEU A 96 10.02 -32.00 -25.54
N THR A 97 8.72 -32.25 -25.63
CA THR A 97 8.18 -33.60 -25.72
C THR A 97 8.61 -34.14 -27.08
N ARG A 98 9.77 -34.82 -27.12
CA ARG A 98 10.12 -35.70 -28.25
C ARG A 98 9.07 -36.81 -28.29
N PRO A 99 8.30 -36.96 -29.37
CA PRO A 99 7.64 -38.24 -29.62
C PRO A 99 8.74 -39.26 -29.91
N GLN A 100 8.74 -40.38 -29.19
CA GLN A 100 9.46 -41.56 -29.65
C GLN A 100 8.72 -42.10 -30.86
N GLU A 101 9.49 -42.32 -31.93
CA GLU A 101 9.14 -43.11 -33.11
C GLU A 101 8.89 -44.58 -32.72
#